data_AF-A0A356V6W9-F1
#
_entry.id   AF-A0A356V6W9-F1
#
_cell.length_a   1.000
_cell.length_b   1.000
_cell.length_c   1.000
_cell.angle_alpha   90.00
_cell.angle_beta   90.00
_cell.angle_gamma   90.00
#
_symmetry.space_group_name_H-M   'P 1'
#
loop_
_entity.id
_entity.type
_entity.pdbx_description
1 polymer ?
#
loop_
_entity_poly.entity_id
_entity_poly.type
_entity_poly.pdbx_seq_one_letter_code
_entity_poly.pdbx_strand_id
1 'polypeptide(L)'
;MSIGLKLYLANAKRAGQHSLRLQKHATSTDDNDTRLARPAGQLLWLHAGTKCQFTAITELIRQLSGEHTQLSFLVTTPKNTSTDTRFQECCKQPCLQIIVPDDTPQQVDKFLNHWQPAMGIWLGPVLRPALVVGSRKKQIGLYMVNANSRASIETKPRYSKGITTDILRRFNHIHATNGTVSRDLVKQGARAGSVTVAGLLQEGVNTLYCDDRDRDEMAHLIAARPLWLAAEITQQEEDSVISAHRIASRLSHRLLLILVPDEPERGAEIARQLRQQGWIVAQRSLEQEPDEHVQVFIGDTDEEMGLWYRLAPVCFMGKSLDKTATGQSPLDAAALGCAILHGSNTERHKDSYHRLNTAGAARKVEDEQQLAVGVQELLAPDKAAAMAHAGWDVSTSGAQAADLAVELITTALDELDPA
;
A
#
# COMPACT_ATOMS: atom_id res chain seq x y z
N MET A 1 -35.75 -8.60 -7.46
CA MET A 1 -34.99 -9.69 -6.81
C MET A 1 -35.19 -10.97 -7.61
N SER A 2 -34.13 -11.48 -8.24
CA SER A 2 -34.10 -12.67 -9.07
C SER A 2 -34.42 -13.94 -8.27
N ILE A 3 -34.90 -14.98 -8.96
CA ILE A 3 -35.22 -16.27 -8.32
C ILE A 3 -33.97 -16.88 -7.70
N GLY A 4 -32.82 -16.81 -8.38
CA GLY A 4 -31.54 -17.28 -7.84
C GLY A 4 -31.18 -16.59 -6.53
N LEU A 5 -31.35 -15.27 -6.43
CA LEU A 5 -31.04 -14.52 -5.22
C LEU A 5 -31.99 -14.87 -4.07
N LYS A 6 -33.29 -15.05 -4.34
CA LYS A 6 -34.25 -15.52 -3.33
C LYS A 6 -33.88 -16.90 -2.78
N LEU A 7 -33.51 -17.83 -3.65
CA LEU A 7 -33.08 -19.18 -3.27
C LEU A 7 -31.78 -19.16 -2.47
N TYR A 8 -30.81 -18.33 -2.88
CA TYR A 8 -29.57 -18.11 -2.15
C TYR A 8 -29.85 -17.67 -0.70
N LEU A 9 -30.64 -16.60 -0.53
CA LEU A 9 -30.96 -16.05 0.78
C LEU A 9 -31.74 -17.04 1.65
N ALA A 10 -32.67 -17.81 1.07
CA ALA A 10 -33.42 -18.84 1.79
C ALA A 10 -32.50 -19.96 2.30
N ASN A 11 -31.56 -20.43 1.46
CA ASN A 11 -30.58 -21.46 1.85
C ASN A 11 -29.61 -20.93 2.90
N ALA A 12 -29.07 -19.72 2.72
CA ALA A 12 -28.20 -19.07 3.69
C ALA A 12 -28.90 -18.86 5.04
N LYS A 13 -30.19 -18.48 5.03
CA LYS A 13 -31.00 -18.33 6.25
C LYS A 13 -31.13 -19.65 7.02
N ARG A 14 -31.34 -20.77 6.32
CA ARG A 14 -31.41 -22.11 6.93
C ARG A 14 -30.06 -22.54 7.51
N ALA A 15 -28.98 -22.33 6.76
CA ALA A 15 -27.63 -22.63 7.23
C ALA A 15 -27.27 -21.82 8.49
N GLY A 16 -27.61 -20.51 8.51
CA GLY A 16 -27.40 -19.65 9.67
C GLY A 16 -28.23 -20.05 10.91
N GLN A 17 -29.44 -20.57 10.73
CA GLN A 17 -30.24 -21.11 11.85
C GLN A 17 -29.63 -22.38 12.44
N HIS A 18 -29.03 -23.22 11.58
CA HIS A 18 -28.36 -24.45 12.00
C HIS A 18 -27.07 -24.13 12.76
N SER A 19 -26.24 -23.20 12.28
CA SER A 19 -25.02 -22.78 12.98
C SER A 19 -25.31 -22.12 14.33
N LEU A 20 -26.34 -21.25 14.42
CA LEU A 20 -26.78 -20.66 15.69
C LEU A 20 -27.26 -21.70 16.71
N ARG A 21 -27.86 -22.81 16.26
CA ARG A 21 -28.27 -23.93 17.15
C ARG A 21 -27.06 -24.72 17.67
N LEU A 22 -26.04 -24.92 16.82
CA LEU A 22 -24.79 -25.58 17.19
C LEU A 22 -23.95 -24.72 18.14
N GLN A 23 -23.84 -23.41 17.89
CA GLN A 23 -23.12 -22.47 18.75
C GLN A 23 -23.74 -22.33 20.15
N LYS A 24 -25.06 -22.52 20.31
CA LYS A 24 -25.70 -22.59 21.64
C LYS A 24 -25.27 -23.80 22.48
N HIS A 25 -24.67 -24.82 21.88
CA HIS A 25 -24.22 -26.04 22.55
C HIS A 25 -22.68 -26.13 22.66
N ALA A 26 -21.94 -25.29 21.94
CA ALA A 26 -20.49 -25.20 22.02
C ALA A 26 -20.08 -23.93 22.79
N THR A 27 -19.56 -24.10 24.00
CA THR A 27 -18.82 -23.04 24.69
C THR A 27 -17.48 -22.83 23.97
N SER A 28 -17.38 -21.88 23.03
CA SER A 28 -16.06 -21.55 22.43
C SER A 28 -15.99 -20.19 21.71
N THR A 29 -15.14 -19.30 22.24
CA THR A 29 -14.05 -18.54 21.60
C THR A 29 -14.20 -17.70 20.32
N ASP A 30 -15.31 -17.69 19.57
CA ASP A 30 -15.44 -16.89 18.33
C ASP A 30 -16.18 -15.54 18.51
N ASP A 31 -16.55 -15.18 19.74
CA ASP A 31 -17.42 -14.03 20.05
C ASP A 31 -16.65 -12.71 20.27
N ASN A 32 -15.42 -12.61 19.76
CA ASN A 32 -14.57 -11.44 20.01
C ASN A 32 -14.98 -10.21 19.17
N ASP A 33 -15.50 -10.40 17.96
CA ASP A 33 -15.91 -9.30 17.06
C ASP A 33 -17.18 -8.57 17.55
N THR A 34 -18.06 -9.26 18.30
CA THR A 34 -19.31 -8.71 18.86
C THR A 34 -19.10 -7.86 20.11
N ARG A 35 -17.86 -7.77 20.63
CA ARG A 35 -17.51 -6.99 21.84
C ARG A 35 -16.89 -5.64 21.55
N LEU A 36 -16.44 -5.39 20.32
CA LEU A 36 -15.87 -4.10 19.97
C LEU A 36 -16.97 -3.05 19.94
N ALA A 37 -16.82 -2.01 20.76
CA ALA A 37 -17.74 -0.89 20.78
C ALA A 37 -17.64 -0.13 19.45
N ARG A 38 -18.80 0.23 18.89
CA ARG A 38 -18.86 1.10 17.73
C ARG A 38 -18.27 2.49 18.10
N PRO A 39 -17.31 3.02 17.34
CA PRO A 39 -16.86 4.41 17.50
C PRO A 39 -18.02 5.40 17.39
N ALA A 40 -17.91 6.52 18.12
CA ALA A 40 -18.84 7.63 18.00
C ALA A 40 -18.65 8.33 16.64
N GLY A 41 -19.72 8.95 16.13
CA GLY A 41 -19.69 9.70 14.86
C GLY A 41 -19.99 8.86 13.62
N GLN A 42 -19.66 9.45 12.46
CA GLN A 42 -19.87 8.84 11.16
C GLN A 42 -18.84 7.70 10.94
N LEU A 43 -19.36 6.52 10.59
CA LEU A 43 -18.55 5.32 10.38
C LEU A 43 -18.57 4.93 8.90
N LEU A 44 -17.40 5.00 8.26
CA LEU A 44 -17.18 4.51 6.92
C LEU A 44 -16.80 3.03 6.96
N TRP A 45 -17.58 2.18 6.29
CA TRP A 45 -17.31 0.75 6.24
C TRP A 45 -16.59 0.37 4.94
N LEU A 46 -15.36 -0.13 5.07
CA LEU A 46 -14.51 -0.60 3.98
C LEU A 46 -14.50 -2.14 3.98
N HIS A 47 -14.89 -2.77 2.88
CA HIS A 47 -14.91 -4.23 2.74
C HIS A 47 -13.80 -4.70 1.81
N ALA A 48 -12.86 -5.46 2.36
CA ALA A 48 -11.79 -6.12 1.61
C ALA A 48 -12.23 -7.52 1.18
N GLY A 49 -12.57 -7.71 -0.09
CA GLY A 49 -12.92 -9.03 -0.63
C GLY A 49 -11.74 -10.00 -0.69
N THR A 50 -10.50 -9.48 -0.80
CA THR A 50 -9.27 -10.26 -0.82
C THR A 50 -8.12 -9.49 -0.15
N LYS A 51 -7.05 -10.19 0.26
CA LYS A 51 -5.85 -9.56 0.85
C LYS A 51 -5.15 -8.58 -0.10
N CYS A 52 -5.24 -8.81 -1.41
CA CYS A 52 -4.68 -7.93 -2.43
C CYS A 52 -5.32 -6.52 -2.47
N GLN A 53 -6.41 -6.29 -1.74
CA GLN A 53 -7.08 -4.99 -1.66
C GLN A 53 -6.59 -4.15 -0.47
N PHE A 54 -5.73 -4.68 0.39
CA PHE A 54 -5.39 -4.01 1.66
C PHE A 54 -4.65 -2.72 1.41
N THR A 55 -3.67 -2.73 0.50
CA THR A 55 -2.94 -1.52 0.10
C THR A 55 -3.87 -0.42 -0.42
N ALA A 56 -4.86 -0.77 -1.25
CA ALA A 56 -5.85 0.18 -1.75
C ALA A 56 -6.76 0.72 -0.63
N ILE A 57 -7.11 -0.11 0.35
CA ILE A 57 -7.87 0.32 1.54
C ILE A 57 -7.04 1.27 2.40
N THR A 58 -5.78 0.94 2.67
CA THR A 58 -4.87 1.79 3.44
C THR A 58 -4.73 3.17 2.79
N GLU A 59 -4.59 3.22 1.46
CA GLU A 59 -4.53 4.49 0.74
C GLU A 59 -5.82 5.31 0.87
N LEU A 60 -6.99 4.69 0.71
CA LEU A 60 -8.26 5.40 0.89
C LEU A 60 -8.44 5.93 2.30
N ILE A 61 -8.09 5.13 3.31
CA ILE A 61 -8.13 5.58 4.71
C ILE A 61 -7.21 6.79 4.88
N ARG A 62 -5.97 6.70 4.39
CA ARG A 62 -4.98 7.76 4.48
C ARG A 62 -5.51 9.07 3.88
N GLN A 63 -5.98 9.05 2.64
CA GLN A 63 -6.49 10.26 1.97
C GLN A 63 -7.75 10.82 2.66
N LEU A 64 -8.75 9.97 2.93
CA LEU A 64 -9.99 10.40 3.58
C LEU A 64 -9.75 10.92 5.01
N SER A 65 -8.78 10.34 5.73
CA SER A 65 -8.43 10.78 7.08
C SER A 65 -7.79 12.17 7.12
N GLY A 66 -7.13 12.59 6.03
CA GLY A 66 -6.56 13.93 5.90
C GLY A 66 -7.63 15.01 5.71
N GLU A 67 -8.67 14.70 4.93
CA GLU A 67 -9.75 15.65 4.62
C GLU A 67 -10.87 15.66 5.67
N HIS A 68 -11.16 14.50 6.27
CA HIS A 68 -12.31 14.31 7.16
C HIS A 68 -11.89 13.81 8.54
N THR A 69 -11.56 14.75 9.42
CA THR A 69 -11.04 14.46 10.77
C THR A 69 -12.05 13.77 11.69
N GLN A 70 -13.35 13.77 11.37
CA GLN A 70 -14.40 13.18 12.19
C GLN A 70 -14.83 11.77 11.75
N LEU A 71 -14.30 11.24 10.65
CA LEU A 71 -14.64 9.89 10.18
C LEU A 71 -13.94 8.81 11.01
N SER A 72 -14.69 7.78 11.37
CA SER A 72 -14.14 6.52 11.86
C SER A 72 -14.20 5.46 10.75
N PHE A 73 -13.25 4.53 10.77
CA PHE A 73 -13.13 3.49 9.74
C PHE A 73 -13.38 2.09 10.32
N LEU A 74 -14.21 1.32 9.63
CA LEU A 74 -14.40 -0.11 9.89
C LEU A 74 -13.95 -0.90 8.68
N VAL A 75 -12.86 -1.64 8.82
CA VAL A 75 -12.35 -2.53 7.78
C VAL A 75 -12.80 -3.97 8.06
N THR A 76 -13.49 -4.58 7.10
CA THR A 76 -13.85 -6.01 7.17
C THR A 76 -12.98 -6.82 6.24
N THR A 77 -12.36 -7.88 6.75
CA THR A 77 -11.44 -8.75 6.00
C THR A 77 -11.88 -10.22 5.99
N PRO A 78 -11.38 -11.06 5.08
CA PRO A 78 -11.73 -12.49 5.04
C PRO A 78 -11.21 -13.25 6.27
N LYS A 79 -11.90 -14.32 6.70
CA LYS A 79 -11.65 -15.09 7.94
C LYS A 79 -10.20 -15.53 8.19
N ASN A 80 -9.43 -15.80 7.14
CA ASN A 80 -8.05 -16.28 7.24
C ASN A 80 -7.02 -15.15 7.13
N THR A 81 -7.35 -13.98 7.67
CA THR A 81 -6.50 -12.79 7.63
C THR A 81 -6.10 -12.38 9.03
N SER A 82 -4.79 -12.25 9.25
CA SER A 82 -4.24 -11.62 10.45
C SER A 82 -4.63 -10.15 10.51
N THR A 83 -4.60 -9.57 11.71
CA THR A 83 -4.63 -8.13 11.90
C THR A 83 -3.50 -7.50 11.10
N ASP A 84 -3.82 -6.47 10.33
CA ASP A 84 -2.90 -5.68 9.53
C ASP A 84 -2.77 -4.31 10.20
N THR A 85 -1.61 -4.08 10.82
CA THR A 85 -1.37 -2.85 11.59
C THR A 85 -1.35 -1.61 10.70
N ARG A 86 -1.14 -1.76 9.38
CA ARG A 86 -1.10 -0.64 8.42
C ARG A 86 -2.38 0.17 8.43
N PHE A 87 -3.53 -0.46 8.67
CA PHE A 87 -4.81 0.27 8.73
C PHE A 87 -4.86 1.22 9.94
N GLN A 88 -4.21 0.88 11.05
CA GLN A 88 -4.15 1.72 12.24
C GLN A 88 -3.00 2.72 12.17
N GLU A 89 -1.88 2.34 11.56
CA GLU A 89 -0.71 3.20 11.38
C GLU A 89 -0.98 4.36 10.39
N CYS A 90 -1.88 4.17 9.42
CA CYS A 90 -2.10 5.15 8.35
C CYS A 90 -3.01 6.34 8.71
N CYS A 91 -3.64 6.36 9.89
CA CYS A 91 -4.50 7.46 10.32
C CYS A 91 -4.52 7.61 11.84
N LYS A 92 -4.88 8.81 12.33
CA LYS A 92 -5.01 9.08 13.78
C LYS A 92 -6.41 8.77 14.32
N GLN A 93 -7.38 8.57 13.43
CA GLN A 93 -8.78 8.30 13.74
C GLN A 93 -8.99 6.83 14.17
N PRO A 94 -10.10 6.50 14.84
CA PRO A 94 -10.46 5.13 15.12
C PRO A 94 -10.58 4.31 13.83
N CYS A 95 -9.64 3.39 13.62
CA CYS A 95 -9.65 2.42 12.53
C CYS A 95 -9.68 1.00 13.11
N LEU A 96 -10.80 0.32 12.92
CA LEU A 96 -11.03 -1.03 13.43
C LEU A 96 -10.98 -2.04 12.29
N GLN A 97 -10.19 -3.09 12.45
CA GLN A 97 -10.23 -4.25 11.58
C GLN A 97 -11.00 -5.38 12.26
N ILE A 98 -11.99 -5.94 11.57
CA ILE A 98 -12.70 -7.14 12.01
C ILE A 98 -12.82 -8.16 10.88
N ILE A 99 -13.20 -9.39 11.22
CA ILE A 99 -13.51 -10.39 10.23
C ILE A 99 -14.92 -10.13 9.67
N VAL A 100 -15.08 -10.30 8.35
CA VAL A 100 -16.37 -10.14 7.69
C VAL A 100 -17.39 -11.15 8.28
N PRO A 101 -18.63 -10.73 8.61
CA PRO A 101 -19.63 -11.65 9.14
C PRO A 101 -19.95 -12.77 8.13
N ASP A 102 -20.47 -13.91 8.58
CA ASP A 102 -20.97 -14.91 7.63
C ASP A 102 -22.06 -14.33 6.72
N ASP A 103 -22.07 -14.70 5.43
CA ASP A 103 -23.03 -14.20 4.45
C ASP A 103 -24.42 -14.85 4.62
N THR A 104 -24.97 -14.71 5.81
CA THR A 104 -26.30 -15.18 6.21
C THR A 104 -27.13 -13.99 6.66
N PRO A 105 -28.45 -13.95 6.38
CA PRO A 105 -29.28 -12.82 6.78
C PRO A 105 -29.20 -12.47 8.27
N GLN A 106 -29.07 -13.46 9.15
CA GLN A 106 -29.03 -13.25 10.60
C GLN A 106 -27.74 -12.57 11.07
N GLN A 107 -26.58 -13.02 10.57
CA GLN A 107 -25.29 -12.45 10.96
C GLN A 107 -25.10 -11.07 10.33
N VAL A 108 -25.55 -10.89 9.09
CA VAL A 108 -25.58 -9.58 8.42
C VAL A 108 -26.48 -8.60 9.18
N ASP A 109 -27.69 -9.01 9.57
CA ASP A 109 -28.60 -8.14 10.32
C ASP A 109 -27.99 -7.72 11.67
N LYS A 110 -27.32 -8.64 12.40
CA LYS A 110 -26.59 -8.31 13.63
C LYS A 110 -25.45 -7.32 13.39
N PHE A 111 -24.61 -7.60 12.40
CA PHE A 111 -23.48 -6.75 12.01
C PHE A 111 -23.95 -5.33 11.68
N LEU A 112 -24.95 -5.18 10.79
CA LEU A 112 -25.43 -3.88 10.37
C LEU A 112 -26.24 -3.14 11.45
N ASN A 113 -26.85 -3.85 12.41
CA ASN A 113 -27.53 -3.24 13.55
C ASN A 113 -26.55 -2.66 14.57
N HIS A 114 -25.41 -3.33 14.77
CA HIS A 114 -24.37 -2.90 15.70
C HIS A 114 -23.55 -1.75 15.10
N TRP A 115 -23.00 -1.95 13.91
CA TRP A 115 -22.06 -1.00 13.31
C TRP A 115 -22.72 0.19 12.62
N GLN A 116 -23.98 0.07 12.17
CA GLN A 116 -24.77 1.07 11.43
C GLN A 116 -23.92 2.05 10.58
N PRO A 117 -23.15 1.55 9.61
CA PRO A 117 -22.25 2.39 8.83
C PRO A 117 -23.05 3.38 7.99
N ALA A 118 -22.49 4.58 7.77
CA ALA A 118 -23.11 5.61 6.93
C ALA A 118 -23.19 5.14 5.46
N MET A 119 -22.11 4.51 5.00
CA MET A 119 -22.01 3.90 3.67
C MET A 119 -21.04 2.72 3.69
N GLY A 120 -21.09 1.88 2.65
CA GLY A 120 -20.17 0.76 2.44
C GLY A 120 -19.36 0.92 1.16
N ILE A 121 -18.04 0.82 1.26
CA ILE A 121 -17.09 0.81 0.15
C ILE A 121 -16.58 -0.60 -0.05
N TRP A 122 -16.76 -1.13 -1.25
CA TRP A 122 -16.47 -2.51 -1.57
C TRP A 122 -15.23 -2.59 -2.46
N LEU A 123 -14.19 -3.27 -1.99
CA LEU A 123 -12.97 -3.49 -2.74
C LEU A 123 -12.80 -4.97 -3.06
N GLY A 124 -12.54 -5.25 -4.34
CA GLY A 124 -12.33 -6.59 -4.86
C GLY A 124 -13.58 -7.27 -5.44
N PRO A 125 -13.38 -8.39 -6.15
CA PRO A 125 -14.40 -8.98 -7.02
C PRO A 125 -15.40 -9.90 -6.31
N VAL A 126 -15.17 -10.21 -5.04
CA VAL A 126 -15.99 -11.18 -4.29
C VAL A 126 -17.23 -10.48 -3.74
N LEU A 127 -18.38 -10.84 -4.30
CA LEU A 127 -19.69 -10.39 -3.87
C LEU A 127 -20.22 -11.29 -2.76
N ARG A 128 -20.87 -10.67 -1.77
CA ARG A 128 -21.55 -11.38 -0.67
C ARG A 128 -23.03 -11.00 -0.68
N PRO A 129 -23.88 -11.82 -1.33
CA PRO A 129 -25.25 -11.44 -1.63
C PRO A 129 -26.12 -11.08 -0.42
N ALA A 130 -25.99 -11.80 0.71
CA ALA A 130 -26.80 -11.49 1.90
C ALA A 130 -26.40 -10.15 2.49
N LEU A 131 -25.10 -9.88 2.54
CA LEU A 131 -24.54 -8.62 3.02
C LEU A 131 -24.99 -7.43 2.17
N VAL A 132 -24.85 -7.50 0.83
CA VAL A 132 -25.31 -6.43 -0.08
C VAL A 132 -26.83 -6.20 0.01
N VAL A 133 -27.62 -7.26 0.11
CA VAL A 133 -29.08 -7.13 0.25
C VAL A 133 -29.45 -6.53 1.61
N GLY A 134 -28.78 -6.95 2.69
CA GLY A 134 -28.98 -6.43 4.04
C GLY A 134 -28.66 -4.94 4.13
N SER A 135 -27.54 -4.50 3.56
CA SER A 135 -27.15 -3.09 3.54
C SER A 135 -28.19 -2.24 2.82
N ARG A 136 -28.67 -2.69 1.65
CA ARG A 136 -29.74 -1.98 0.94
C ARG A 136 -31.07 -1.95 1.67
N LYS A 137 -31.42 -3.00 2.41
CA LYS A 137 -32.64 -3.02 3.24
C LYS A 137 -32.59 -1.95 4.34
N LYS A 138 -31.39 -1.63 4.82
CA LYS A 138 -31.12 -0.57 5.79
C LYS A 138 -30.79 0.79 5.16
N GLN A 139 -31.03 0.93 3.85
CA GLN A 139 -30.75 2.16 3.08
C GLN A 139 -29.28 2.61 3.10
N ILE A 140 -28.35 1.70 3.42
CA ILE A 140 -26.91 1.99 3.37
C ILE A 140 -26.48 2.06 1.89
N GLY A 141 -25.86 3.18 1.52
CA GLY A 141 -25.25 3.36 0.20
C GLY A 141 -24.08 2.41 0.00
N LEU A 142 -23.96 1.81 -1.19
CA LEU A 142 -22.90 0.86 -1.50
C LEU A 142 -22.15 1.30 -2.75
N TYR A 143 -20.85 1.46 -2.63
CA TYR A 143 -19.97 1.90 -3.70
C TYR A 143 -18.89 0.84 -3.89
N MET A 144 -18.62 0.46 -5.12
CA MET A 144 -17.54 -0.47 -5.43
C MET A 144 -16.38 0.32 -6.01
N VAL A 145 -15.20 0.21 -5.41
CA VAL A 145 -13.99 0.87 -5.90
C VAL A 145 -12.91 -0.17 -6.17
N ASN A 146 -11.95 0.20 -7.02
CA ASN A 146 -10.86 -0.68 -7.44
C ASN A 146 -11.33 -2.03 -8.01
N ALA A 147 -12.44 -2.05 -8.77
CA ALA A 147 -12.94 -3.27 -9.37
C ALA A 147 -11.99 -3.71 -10.50
N ASN A 148 -11.18 -4.73 -10.21
CA ASN A 148 -10.06 -5.16 -11.05
C ASN A 148 -10.31 -6.42 -11.89
N SER A 149 -11.48 -7.03 -11.74
CA SER A 149 -11.86 -8.27 -12.42
C SER A 149 -13.37 -8.46 -12.42
N ARG A 150 -13.83 -9.55 -13.05
CA ARG A 150 -15.24 -9.94 -13.08
C ARG A 150 -15.75 -10.20 -11.67
N ALA A 151 -16.96 -9.73 -11.38
CA ALA A 151 -17.60 -10.01 -10.10
C ALA A 151 -17.92 -11.50 -9.96
N SER A 152 -17.70 -12.04 -8.77
CA SER A 152 -17.87 -13.45 -8.43
C SER A 152 -18.59 -13.59 -7.09
N ILE A 153 -19.16 -14.77 -6.80
CA ILE A 153 -19.76 -15.06 -5.50
C ILE A 153 -18.90 -16.15 -4.87
N GLU A 154 -18.53 -15.96 -3.60
CA GLU A 154 -17.63 -16.85 -2.86
C GLU A 154 -18.13 -18.29 -2.86
N THR A 155 -19.42 -18.47 -2.57
CA THR A 155 -20.07 -19.78 -2.70
C THR A 155 -20.60 -19.95 -4.13
N LYS A 156 -20.47 -21.14 -4.71
CA LYS A 156 -21.06 -21.49 -6.01
C LYS A 156 -22.45 -22.09 -5.79
N PRO A 157 -23.55 -21.30 -5.72
CA PRO A 157 -24.87 -21.86 -5.52
C PRO A 157 -25.28 -22.70 -6.73
N ARG A 158 -26.02 -23.78 -6.47
CA ARG A 158 -26.60 -24.65 -7.50
C ARG A 158 -27.45 -23.89 -8.53
N TYR A 159 -28.02 -22.75 -8.12
CA TYR A 159 -28.75 -21.81 -8.97
C TYR A 159 -28.14 -20.41 -8.85
N SER A 160 -27.21 -20.07 -9.75
CA SER A 160 -26.52 -18.78 -9.76
C SER A 160 -27.12 -17.75 -10.72
N LYS A 161 -28.07 -18.17 -11.59
CA LYS A 161 -28.62 -17.34 -12.66
C LYS A 161 -29.26 -16.06 -12.09
N GLY A 162 -28.74 -14.92 -12.54
CA GLY A 162 -29.24 -13.59 -12.18
C GLY A 162 -28.90 -13.14 -10.76
N ILE A 163 -28.06 -13.86 -9.98
CA ILE A 163 -27.60 -13.35 -8.68
C ILE A 163 -26.64 -12.19 -8.88
N THR A 164 -25.57 -12.40 -9.65
CA THR A 164 -24.54 -11.38 -9.92
C THR A 164 -25.17 -10.10 -10.49
N THR A 165 -26.06 -10.22 -11.47
CA THR A 165 -26.78 -9.09 -12.05
C THR A 165 -27.59 -8.31 -11.01
N ASP A 166 -28.34 -9.01 -10.16
CA ASP A 166 -29.13 -8.37 -9.11
C ASP A 166 -28.27 -7.67 -8.06
N ILE A 167 -27.12 -8.25 -7.71
CA ILE A 167 -26.19 -7.69 -6.73
C ILE A 167 -25.45 -6.48 -7.32
N LEU A 168 -24.94 -6.55 -8.55
CA LEU A 168 -24.28 -5.43 -9.21
C LEU A 168 -25.22 -4.21 -9.35
N ARG A 169 -26.50 -4.45 -9.63
CA ARG A 169 -27.54 -3.39 -9.68
C ARG A 169 -27.88 -2.79 -8.31
N ARG A 170 -27.28 -3.27 -7.22
CA ARG A 170 -27.45 -2.67 -5.89
C ARG A 170 -26.31 -1.73 -5.53
N PHE A 171 -25.21 -1.68 -6.27
CA PHE A 171 -24.23 -0.62 -6.07
C PHE A 171 -24.75 0.71 -6.63
N ASN A 172 -24.52 1.79 -5.89
CA ASN A 172 -24.77 3.17 -6.29
C ASN A 172 -23.85 3.54 -7.46
N HIS A 173 -22.55 3.26 -7.30
CA HIS A 173 -21.53 3.52 -8.31
C HIS A 173 -20.41 2.46 -8.24
N ILE A 174 -19.73 2.25 -9.36
CA ILE A 174 -18.66 1.27 -9.52
C ILE A 174 -17.47 1.89 -10.26
N HIS A 175 -16.31 1.97 -9.61
CA HIS A 175 -15.04 2.32 -10.23
C HIS A 175 -14.30 1.06 -10.70
N ALA A 176 -14.23 0.88 -12.01
CA ALA A 176 -13.47 -0.17 -12.66
C ALA A 176 -12.03 0.28 -12.93
N THR A 177 -11.08 -0.64 -12.83
CA THR A 177 -9.66 -0.29 -13.01
C THR A 177 -9.28 -0.02 -14.46
N ASN A 178 -10.03 -0.55 -15.42
CA ASN A 178 -9.82 -0.31 -16.85
C ASN A 178 -11.10 -0.55 -17.65
N GLY A 179 -11.07 -0.18 -18.94
CA GLY A 179 -12.20 -0.34 -19.85
C GLY A 179 -12.62 -1.80 -20.09
N THR A 180 -11.70 -2.76 -19.99
CA THR A 180 -12.05 -4.19 -20.14
C THR A 180 -12.88 -4.67 -18.96
N VAL A 181 -12.48 -4.34 -17.74
CA VAL A 181 -13.23 -4.69 -16.52
C VAL A 181 -14.59 -3.98 -16.52
N SER A 182 -14.65 -2.70 -16.90
CA SER A 182 -15.91 -1.97 -17.04
C SER A 182 -16.89 -2.69 -17.97
N ARG A 183 -16.46 -3.06 -19.19
CA ARG A 183 -17.29 -3.81 -20.14
C ARG A 183 -17.77 -5.14 -19.57
N ASP A 184 -16.90 -5.84 -18.85
CA ASP A 184 -17.22 -7.13 -18.26
C ASP A 184 -18.26 -7.02 -17.14
N LEU A 185 -18.15 -6.01 -16.27
CA LEU A 185 -19.13 -5.75 -15.22
C LEU A 185 -20.50 -5.35 -15.80
N VAL A 186 -20.51 -4.54 -16.87
CA VAL A 186 -21.74 -4.21 -17.60
C VAL A 186 -22.36 -5.46 -18.21
N LYS A 187 -21.57 -6.35 -18.83
CA LYS A 187 -22.04 -7.66 -19.34
C LYS A 187 -22.60 -8.55 -18.22
N GLN A 188 -22.07 -8.46 -16.99
CA GLN A 188 -22.60 -9.19 -15.83
C GLN A 188 -23.89 -8.57 -15.26
N GLY A 189 -24.26 -7.37 -15.70
CA GLY A 189 -25.54 -6.74 -15.41
C GLY A 189 -25.48 -5.48 -14.55
N ALA A 190 -24.27 -4.94 -14.28
CA ALA A 190 -24.11 -3.59 -13.74
C ALA A 190 -24.77 -2.55 -14.66
N ARG A 191 -25.25 -1.44 -14.10
CA ARG A 191 -25.85 -0.37 -14.93
C ARG A 191 -24.73 0.39 -15.60
N ALA A 192 -24.80 0.55 -16.93
CA ALA A 192 -23.76 1.23 -17.69
C ALA A 192 -23.47 2.65 -17.18
N GLY A 193 -24.51 3.42 -16.84
CA GLY A 193 -24.36 4.78 -16.29
C GLY A 193 -23.85 4.85 -14.84
N SER A 194 -23.65 3.71 -14.16
CA SER A 194 -23.09 3.66 -12.81
C SER A 194 -21.70 3.03 -12.76
N VAL A 195 -21.04 2.86 -13.91
CA VAL A 195 -19.69 2.28 -14.01
C VAL A 195 -18.76 3.29 -14.67
N THR A 196 -17.76 3.74 -13.93
CA THR A 196 -16.71 4.67 -14.39
C THR A 196 -15.38 3.94 -14.42
N VAL A 197 -14.54 4.25 -15.42
CA VAL A 197 -13.15 3.77 -15.45
C VAL A 197 -12.30 4.77 -14.67
N ALA A 198 -11.82 4.36 -13.50
CA ALA A 198 -11.06 5.25 -12.61
C ALA A 198 -9.55 4.96 -12.62
N GLY A 199 -9.14 3.78 -13.07
CA GLY A 199 -7.75 3.32 -12.94
C GLY A 199 -7.54 2.39 -11.74
N LEU A 200 -6.32 1.90 -11.60
CA LEU A 200 -5.95 0.99 -10.52
C LEU A 200 -5.61 1.81 -9.26
N LEU A 201 -6.39 1.63 -8.20
CA LEU A 201 -6.12 2.25 -6.90
C LEU A 201 -4.96 1.52 -6.22
N GLN A 202 -3.94 2.28 -5.84
CA GLN A 202 -2.65 1.79 -5.35
C GLN A 202 -2.21 2.59 -4.12
N GLU A 203 -1.13 2.17 -3.49
CA GLU A 203 -0.45 2.97 -2.47
C GLU A 203 -0.03 4.31 -3.10
N GLY A 204 -0.48 5.41 -2.50
CA GLY A 204 -0.06 6.74 -2.89
C GLY A 204 1.32 7.05 -2.34
N VAL A 205 1.96 8.06 -2.93
CA VAL A 205 3.23 8.58 -2.43
C VAL A 205 2.97 9.92 -1.77
N ASN A 206 3.44 10.07 -0.53
CA ASN A 206 3.59 11.39 0.05
C ASN A 206 5.03 11.83 -0.19
N THR A 207 5.24 12.83 -1.04
CA THR A 207 6.59 13.29 -1.35
C THR A 207 7.27 13.75 -0.06
N LEU A 208 8.33 13.04 0.34
CA LEU A 208 9.10 13.39 1.52
C LEU A 208 9.59 14.83 1.44
N TYR A 209 9.50 15.54 2.56
CA TYR A 209 9.96 16.91 2.69
C TYR A 209 11.46 17.00 2.37
N CYS A 210 11.85 18.12 1.77
CA CYS A 210 13.23 18.48 1.52
C CYS A 210 13.29 20.01 1.54
N ASP A 211 14.23 20.57 2.29
CA ASP A 211 14.56 21.98 2.17
C ASP A 211 15.32 22.21 0.85
N ASP A 212 14.82 23.13 0.02
CA ASP A 212 15.39 23.41 -1.31
C ASP A 212 16.80 24.01 -1.21
N ARG A 213 17.07 24.80 -0.16
CA ARG A 213 18.38 25.42 0.05
C ARG A 213 19.39 24.37 0.45
N ASP A 214 19.05 23.49 1.39
CA ASP A 214 19.93 22.38 1.79
C ASP A 214 20.23 21.45 0.61
N ARG A 215 19.23 21.19 -0.24
CA ARG A 215 19.42 20.44 -1.49
C ARG A 215 20.44 21.12 -2.40
N ASP A 216 20.28 22.40 -2.67
CA ASP A 216 21.14 23.12 -3.60
C ASP A 216 22.57 23.25 -3.05
N GLU A 217 22.73 23.54 -1.75
CA GLU A 217 24.03 23.57 -1.07
C GLU A 217 24.73 22.20 -1.15
N MET A 218 24.02 21.11 -0.84
CA MET A 218 24.58 19.76 -0.90
C MET A 218 24.89 19.32 -2.33
N ALA A 219 24.04 19.65 -3.31
CA ALA A 219 24.29 19.40 -4.73
C ALA A 219 25.55 20.13 -5.23
N HIS A 220 25.77 21.37 -4.77
CA HIS A 220 27.00 22.11 -5.05
C HIS A 220 28.25 21.44 -4.46
N LEU A 221 28.18 20.95 -3.21
CA LEU A 221 29.29 20.24 -2.56
C LEU A 221 29.64 18.92 -3.27
N ILE A 222 28.63 18.15 -3.68
CA ILE A 222 28.81 16.90 -4.42
C ILE A 222 29.44 17.17 -5.81
N ALA A 223 29.22 18.36 -6.38
CA ALA A 223 29.87 18.84 -7.60
C ALA A 223 29.77 17.86 -8.79
N ALA A 224 28.58 17.28 -9.00
CA ALA A 224 28.28 16.34 -10.09
C ALA A 224 29.16 15.07 -10.15
N ARG A 225 29.86 14.70 -9.06
CA ARG A 225 30.54 13.40 -8.99
C ARG A 225 29.51 12.26 -8.94
N PRO A 226 29.84 11.06 -9.47
CA PRO A 226 28.95 9.91 -9.37
C PRO A 226 28.57 9.62 -7.91
N LEU A 227 27.28 9.42 -7.66
CA LEU A 227 26.71 9.25 -6.34
C LEU A 227 25.66 8.13 -6.38
N TRP A 228 25.62 7.31 -5.33
CA TRP A 228 24.52 6.41 -5.04
C TRP A 228 24.18 6.42 -3.55
N LEU A 229 22.94 6.08 -3.25
CA LEU A 229 22.38 6.02 -1.90
C LEU A 229 22.19 4.57 -1.48
N ALA A 230 22.56 4.26 -0.24
CA ALA A 230 22.14 3.08 0.48
C ALA A 230 21.19 3.55 1.61
N ALA A 231 19.89 3.35 1.41
CA ALA A 231 18.83 3.92 2.25
C ALA A 231 18.40 2.96 3.36
N GLU A 232 18.44 3.41 4.61
CA GLU A 232 18.03 2.68 5.82
C GLU A 232 18.62 1.27 5.91
N ILE A 233 19.95 1.23 5.91
CA ILE A 233 20.76 0.02 5.93
C ILE A 233 20.82 -0.55 7.35
N THR A 234 20.47 -1.83 7.49
CA THR A 234 20.60 -2.54 8.77
C THR A 234 22.05 -2.92 9.05
N GLN A 235 22.36 -3.22 10.32
CA GLN A 235 23.69 -3.73 10.70
C GLN A 235 24.15 -4.93 9.86
N GLN A 236 23.21 -5.79 9.48
CA GLN A 236 23.46 -7.03 8.73
C GLN A 236 23.76 -6.75 7.24
N GLU A 237 23.44 -5.56 6.73
CA GLU A 237 23.61 -5.18 5.33
C GLU A 237 24.86 -4.31 5.07
N GLU A 238 25.41 -3.70 6.12
CA GLU A 238 26.57 -2.79 6.05
C GLU A 238 27.75 -3.37 5.26
N ASP A 239 28.18 -4.59 5.62
CA ASP A 239 29.32 -5.24 4.96
C ASP A 239 29.06 -5.47 3.46
N SER A 240 27.81 -5.77 3.09
CA SER A 240 27.42 -6.00 1.69
C SER A 240 27.45 -4.69 0.90
N VAL A 241 26.90 -3.61 1.47
CA VAL A 241 26.88 -2.28 0.86
C VAL A 241 28.30 -1.74 0.67
N ILE A 242 29.15 -1.86 1.69
CA ILE A 242 30.54 -1.36 1.66
C ILE A 242 31.41 -2.21 0.72
N SER A 243 31.19 -3.52 0.66
CA SER A 243 31.86 -4.40 -0.31
C SER A 243 31.46 -4.03 -1.74
N ALA A 244 30.16 -3.78 -1.98
CA ALA A 244 29.68 -3.34 -3.27
C ALA A 244 30.28 -1.99 -3.68
N HIS A 245 30.32 -1.03 -2.74
CA HIS A 245 30.97 0.26 -2.96
C HIS A 245 32.44 0.11 -3.33
N ARG A 246 33.20 -0.73 -2.62
CA ARG A 246 34.61 -1.01 -2.91
C ARG A 246 34.84 -1.54 -4.32
N ILE A 247 33.94 -2.39 -4.81
CA ILE A 247 33.99 -2.94 -6.17
C ILE A 247 33.63 -1.85 -7.19
N ALA A 248 32.55 -1.09 -6.95
CA ALA A 248 32.09 -0.02 -7.82
C ALA A 248 33.12 1.12 -7.98
N SER A 249 33.77 1.52 -6.89
CA SER A 249 34.78 2.60 -6.87
C SER A 249 36.04 2.29 -7.69
N ARG A 250 36.28 1.02 -8.06
CA ARG A 250 37.37 0.67 -8.99
C ARG A 250 37.13 1.19 -10.41
N LEU A 251 35.87 1.34 -10.82
CA LEU A 251 35.51 1.91 -12.12
C LEU A 251 35.34 3.44 -12.06
N SER A 252 35.00 3.98 -10.90
CA SER A 252 34.82 5.42 -10.68
C SER A 252 35.46 5.85 -9.37
N HIS A 253 36.69 6.39 -9.46
CA HIS A 253 37.49 6.77 -8.28
C HIS A 253 36.89 7.93 -7.48
N ARG A 254 36.01 8.73 -8.10
CA ARG A 254 35.23 9.80 -7.45
C ARG A 254 33.81 9.34 -7.07
N LEU A 255 33.52 8.04 -7.03
CA LEU A 255 32.22 7.57 -6.56
C LEU A 255 32.02 7.96 -5.08
N LEU A 256 30.88 8.57 -4.77
CA LEU A 256 30.43 8.83 -3.40
C LEU A 256 29.32 7.83 -3.06
N LEU A 257 29.39 7.24 -1.87
CA LEU A 257 28.28 6.53 -1.25
C LEU A 257 27.67 7.44 -0.17
N ILE A 258 26.36 7.72 -0.26
CA ILE A 258 25.59 8.19 0.89
C ILE A 258 25.02 6.96 1.59
N LEU A 259 25.40 6.73 2.83
CA LEU A 259 24.93 5.61 3.65
C LEU A 259 24.04 6.17 4.77
N VAL A 260 22.76 5.81 4.73
CA VAL A 260 21.81 6.14 5.79
C VAL A 260 21.52 4.85 6.57
N PRO A 261 21.90 4.74 7.84
CA PRO A 261 21.55 3.58 8.66
C PRO A 261 20.04 3.57 8.97
N ASP A 262 19.49 2.40 9.28
CA ASP A 262 18.12 2.28 9.79
C ASP A 262 17.94 2.83 11.21
N GLU A 263 19.03 2.87 11.97
CA GLU A 263 19.15 3.45 13.31
C GLU A 263 20.20 4.60 13.26
N PRO A 264 19.78 5.87 13.20
CA PRO A 264 20.68 7.03 13.10
C PRO A 264 21.78 7.07 14.17
N GLU A 265 21.49 6.62 15.39
CA GLU A 265 22.44 6.54 16.50
C GLU A 265 23.68 5.67 16.22
N ARG A 266 23.59 4.78 15.22
CA ARG A 266 24.71 3.92 14.80
C ARG A 266 25.70 4.65 13.89
N GLY A 267 25.38 5.86 13.41
CA GLY A 267 26.25 6.65 12.51
C GLY A 267 27.69 6.78 12.99
N ALA A 268 27.89 7.13 14.26
CA ALA A 268 29.22 7.27 14.87
C ALA A 268 30.03 5.96 14.88
N GLU A 269 29.35 4.84 15.15
CA GLU A 269 29.96 3.51 15.18
C GLU A 269 30.36 3.07 13.77
N ILE A 270 29.46 3.24 12.79
CA ILE A 270 29.71 2.94 11.37
C ILE A 270 30.90 3.78 10.87
N ALA A 271 30.91 5.09 11.15
CA ALA A 271 31.99 5.98 10.73
C ALA A 271 33.36 5.53 11.27
N ARG A 272 33.41 5.14 12.55
CA ARG A 272 34.62 4.63 13.20
C ARG A 272 35.11 3.36 12.53
N GLN A 273 34.23 2.41 12.27
CA GLN A 273 34.57 1.15 11.61
C GLN A 273 35.08 1.38 10.19
N LEU A 274 34.42 2.24 9.41
CA LEU A 274 34.83 2.55 8.04
C LEU A 274 36.18 3.25 7.97
N ARG A 275 36.46 4.20 8.88
CA ARG A 275 37.78 4.83 8.99
C ARG A 275 38.88 3.82 9.32
N GLN A 276 38.61 2.83 10.18
CA GLN A 276 39.53 1.73 10.47
C GLN A 276 39.80 0.84 9.25
N GLN A 277 38.84 0.72 8.34
CA GLN A 277 39.00 0.05 7.05
C GLN A 277 39.72 0.92 5.99
N GLY A 278 40.10 2.16 6.33
CA GLY A 278 40.82 3.07 5.45
C GLY A 278 39.95 3.97 4.57
N TRP A 279 38.63 4.02 4.80
CA TRP A 279 37.75 4.94 4.09
C TRP A 279 37.88 6.37 4.60
N ILE A 280 37.75 7.34 3.70
CA ILE A 280 37.56 8.75 4.06
C ILE A 280 36.06 8.99 4.25
N VAL A 281 35.68 9.34 5.49
CA VAL A 281 34.27 9.36 5.94
C VAL A 281 33.91 10.70 6.57
N ALA A 282 32.82 11.30 6.09
CA ALA A 282 32.16 12.44 6.71
C ALA A 282 30.77 12.03 7.25
N GLN A 283 30.27 12.74 8.25
CA GLN A 283 29.01 12.48 8.93
C GLN A 283 28.14 13.74 8.96
N ARG A 284 26.86 13.59 8.62
CA ARG A 284 25.87 14.66 8.60
C ARG A 284 25.60 15.22 10.00
N SER A 285 25.49 14.35 11.01
CA SER A 285 25.28 14.73 12.42
C SER A 285 26.37 15.60 13.03
N LEU A 286 27.57 15.59 12.44
CA LEU A 286 28.71 16.41 12.86
C LEU A 286 28.91 17.66 11.99
N GLU A 287 27.92 18.01 11.16
CA GLU A 287 27.99 19.14 10.22
C GLU A 287 29.21 19.07 9.30
N GLN A 288 29.67 17.86 8.98
CA GLN A 288 30.77 17.65 8.05
C GLN A 288 30.25 17.71 6.62
N GLU A 289 31.07 18.24 5.71
CA GLU A 289 30.73 18.33 4.29
C GLU A 289 31.38 17.18 3.50
N PRO A 290 30.71 16.63 2.48
CA PRO A 290 31.29 15.63 1.59
C PRO A 290 32.25 16.29 0.60
N ASP A 291 33.46 16.63 1.05
CA ASP A 291 34.51 17.14 0.16
C ASP A 291 34.88 16.14 -0.95
N GLU A 292 35.76 16.55 -1.88
CA GLU A 292 36.12 15.71 -3.02
C GLU A 292 36.89 14.43 -2.68
N HIS A 293 37.42 14.31 -1.46
CA HIS A 293 38.14 13.14 -0.97
C HIS A 293 37.25 12.19 -0.18
N VAL A 294 36.13 12.67 0.38
CA VAL A 294 35.14 11.81 1.05
C VAL A 294 34.64 10.73 0.10
N GLN A 295 34.64 9.48 0.56
CA GLN A 295 34.20 8.31 -0.20
C GLN A 295 32.86 7.79 0.32
N VAL A 296 32.65 7.89 1.64
CA VAL A 296 31.38 7.53 2.29
C VAL A 296 30.89 8.73 3.11
N PHE A 297 29.69 9.19 2.82
CA PHE A 297 28.99 10.22 3.59
C PHE A 297 27.86 9.55 4.37
N ILE A 298 27.88 9.68 5.70
CA ILE A 298 26.89 9.04 6.56
C ILE A 298 25.78 10.06 6.83
N GLY A 299 24.56 9.75 6.41
CA GLY A 299 23.35 10.52 6.73
C GLY A 299 22.69 9.96 7.99
N ASP A 300 23.22 10.32 9.15
CA ASP A 300 22.85 9.81 10.48
C ASP A 300 21.94 10.80 11.26
N THR A 301 21.00 11.39 10.54
CA THR A 301 20.04 12.38 11.02
C THR A 301 18.64 11.97 10.58
N ASP A 302 17.66 12.21 11.45
CA ASP A 302 16.26 11.90 11.17
C ASP A 302 15.69 12.80 10.06
N GLU A 303 14.65 12.31 9.37
CA GLU A 303 13.79 13.07 8.46
C GLU A 303 14.46 13.67 7.20
N GLU A 304 15.72 13.37 6.90
CA GLU A 304 16.43 13.88 5.70
C GLU A 304 16.32 12.98 4.45
N MET A 305 15.54 11.89 4.50
CA MET A 305 15.45 10.97 3.35
C MET A 305 14.96 11.62 2.05
N GLY A 306 14.09 12.63 2.15
CA GLY A 306 13.64 13.39 0.99
C GLY A 306 14.78 14.11 0.27
N LEU A 307 15.79 14.58 1.01
CA LEU A 307 17.01 15.16 0.45
C LEU A 307 17.83 14.09 -0.27
N TRP A 308 18.09 12.97 0.39
CA TRP A 308 18.96 11.92 -0.14
C TRP A 308 18.42 11.28 -1.41
N TYR A 309 17.11 10.99 -1.47
CA TYR A 309 16.50 10.45 -2.69
C TYR A 309 16.58 11.43 -3.88
N ARG A 310 16.45 12.74 -3.64
CA ARG A 310 16.53 13.76 -4.71
C ARG A 310 17.95 13.96 -5.24
N LEU A 311 18.96 13.76 -4.39
CA LEU A 311 20.36 13.90 -4.77
C LEU A 311 20.92 12.65 -5.45
N ALA A 312 20.49 11.46 -5.02
CA ALA A 312 21.05 10.20 -5.48
C ALA A 312 20.22 9.58 -6.62
N PRO A 313 20.73 9.57 -7.87
CA PRO A 313 20.01 8.98 -9.01
C PRO A 313 19.90 7.46 -8.91
N VAL A 314 20.72 6.81 -8.09
CA VAL A 314 20.72 5.36 -7.85
C VAL A 314 20.55 5.13 -6.36
N CYS A 315 19.58 4.30 -5.98
CA CYS A 315 19.29 3.97 -4.60
C CYS A 315 19.20 2.47 -4.39
N PHE A 316 19.92 1.95 -3.42
CA PHE A 316 19.69 0.63 -2.85
C PHE A 316 18.75 0.76 -1.65
N MET A 317 17.61 0.05 -1.70
CA MET A 317 16.64 0.01 -0.61
C MET A 317 17.09 -1.00 0.44
N GLY A 318 17.41 -0.55 1.65
CA GLY A 318 17.79 -1.39 2.79
C GLY A 318 16.64 -2.25 3.33
N LYS A 319 16.92 -2.99 4.41
CA LYS A 319 16.03 -3.99 5.02
C LYS A 319 15.60 -5.08 4.04
N SER A 320 16.36 -5.29 2.97
CA SER A 320 15.97 -6.11 1.81
C SER A 320 16.95 -7.24 1.50
N LEU A 321 18.23 -7.11 1.88
CA LEU A 321 19.22 -8.20 1.91
C LEU A 321 19.25 -8.89 3.28
N ASP A 322 18.90 -8.18 4.36
CA ASP A 322 18.72 -8.78 5.68
C ASP A 322 17.55 -9.78 5.68
N LYS A 323 17.86 -11.06 5.90
CA LYS A 323 16.91 -12.19 5.91
C LYS A 323 15.85 -12.09 7.01
N THR A 324 16.07 -11.27 8.03
CA THR A 324 15.15 -11.09 9.16
C THR A 324 14.21 -9.90 8.96
N ALA A 325 14.56 -9.00 8.05
CA ALA A 325 13.79 -7.80 7.75
C ALA A 325 12.70 -8.04 6.68
N THR A 326 11.81 -7.06 6.50
CA THR A 326 10.62 -7.19 5.62
C THR A 326 10.62 -6.25 4.40
N GLY A 327 11.74 -5.54 4.18
CA GLY A 327 11.88 -4.50 3.19
C GLY A 327 11.22 -3.19 3.59
N GLN A 328 11.41 -2.18 2.75
CA GLN A 328 10.77 -0.88 2.85
C GLN A 328 9.98 -0.55 1.58
N SER A 329 9.08 0.43 1.68
CA SER A 329 8.33 0.89 0.51
C SER A 329 9.30 1.50 -0.51
N PRO A 330 9.29 1.03 -1.77
CA PRO A 330 10.14 1.61 -2.81
C PRO A 330 9.54 2.87 -3.44
N LEU A 331 8.34 3.28 -3.03
CA LEU A 331 7.56 4.27 -3.75
C LEU A 331 8.06 5.71 -3.54
N ASP A 332 8.59 6.03 -2.36
CA ASP A 332 9.19 7.34 -2.09
C ASP A 332 10.42 7.56 -2.98
N ALA A 333 11.31 6.56 -3.04
CA ALA A 333 12.47 6.57 -3.94
C ALA A 333 12.03 6.68 -5.41
N ALA A 334 11.01 5.92 -5.82
CA ALA A 334 10.51 5.95 -7.19
C ALA A 334 9.91 7.31 -7.58
N ALA A 335 9.12 7.93 -6.69
CA ALA A 335 8.53 9.24 -6.92
C ALA A 335 9.56 10.37 -6.92
N LEU A 336 10.65 10.22 -6.18
CA LEU A 336 11.74 11.20 -6.09
C LEU A 336 12.85 10.99 -7.14
N GLY A 337 12.65 10.07 -8.08
CA GLY A 337 13.49 9.94 -9.26
C GLY A 337 14.72 9.03 -9.09
N CYS A 338 14.66 8.06 -8.18
CA CYS A 338 15.72 7.06 -8.03
C CYS A 338 15.55 5.87 -8.97
N ALA A 339 16.66 5.38 -9.52
CA ALA A 339 16.79 4.03 -10.05
C ALA A 339 17.00 3.05 -8.88
N ILE A 340 16.11 2.06 -8.74
CA ILE A 340 16.01 1.27 -7.51
C ILE A 340 16.73 -0.08 -7.63
N LEU A 341 17.65 -0.35 -6.72
CA LEU A 341 18.22 -1.66 -6.43
C LEU A 341 17.63 -2.18 -5.12
N HIS A 342 17.34 -3.47 -5.03
CA HIS A 342 16.81 -4.06 -3.79
C HIS A 342 17.18 -5.53 -3.64
N GLY A 343 17.26 -6.00 -2.41
CA GLY A 343 17.46 -7.40 -2.06
C GLY A 343 16.20 -8.26 -2.22
N SER A 344 16.25 -9.50 -1.73
CA SER A 344 15.15 -10.46 -1.88
C SER A 344 13.95 -10.21 -0.95
N ASN A 345 14.17 -9.58 0.20
CA ASN A 345 13.16 -9.46 1.26
C ASN A 345 12.29 -8.23 1.01
N THR A 346 11.19 -8.45 0.29
CA THR A 346 10.25 -7.40 -0.14
C THR A 346 8.80 -7.73 0.17
N GLU A 347 8.53 -8.75 1.01
CA GLU A 347 7.20 -9.33 1.18
C GLU A 347 6.15 -8.31 1.67
N ARG A 348 6.54 -7.35 2.54
CA ARG A 348 5.63 -6.29 3.00
C ARG A 348 5.14 -5.38 1.86
N HIS A 349 5.98 -5.16 0.85
CA HIS A 349 5.74 -4.25 -0.28
C HIS A 349 5.77 -4.99 -1.63
N LYS A 350 5.46 -6.28 -1.62
CA LYS A 350 5.61 -7.19 -2.77
C LYS A 350 4.94 -6.69 -4.03
N ASP A 351 3.72 -6.15 -3.89
CA ASP A 351 2.95 -5.63 -5.03
C ASP A 351 3.64 -4.41 -5.66
N SER A 352 4.18 -3.50 -4.84
CA SER A 352 4.91 -2.31 -5.29
C SER A 352 6.21 -2.71 -6.00
N TYR A 353 7.01 -3.60 -5.40
CA TYR A 353 8.23 -4.12 -6.04
C TYR A 353 7.94 -4.91 -7.31
N HIS A 354 6.91 -5.76 -7.34
CA HIS A 354 6.54 -6.52 -8.54
C HIS A 354 6.25 -5.58 -9.71
N ARG A 355 5.49 -4.50 -9.46
CA ARG A 355 5.16 -3.50 -10.49
C ARG A 355 6.39 -2.75 -10.99
N LEU A 356 7.24 -2.27 -10.07
CA LEU A 356 8.47 -1.58 -10.44
C LEU A 356 9.41 -2.49 -11.24
N ASN A 357 9.60 -3.74 -10.81
CA ASN A 357 10.39 -4.72 -11.56
C ASN A 357 9.81 -4.98 -12.96
N THR A 358 8.48 -5.12 -13.07
CA THR A 358 7.80 -5.33 -14.37
C THR A 358 7.97 -4.13 -15.31
N ALA A 359 7.99 -2.91 -14.77
CA ALA A 359 8.21 -1.68 -15.52
C ALA A 359 9.68 -1.40 -15.83
N GLY A 360 10.62 -2.21 -15.32
CA GLY A 360 12.06 -1.95 -15.42
C GLY A 360 12.55 -0.80 -14.54
N ALA A 361 11.78 -0.41 -13.52
CA ALA A 361 12.06 0.66 -12.58
C ALA A 361 12.80 0.21 -11.30
N ALA A 362 12.81 -1.10 -11.05
CA ALA A 362 13.53 -1.73 -9.95
C ALA A 362 14.33 -2.94 -10.47
N ARG A 363 15.44 -3.26 -9.81
CA ARG A 363 16.24 -4.45 -10.07
C ARG A 363 16.57 -5.15 -8.77
N LYS A 364 16.21 -6.44 -8.71
CA LYS A 364 16.60 -7.34 -7.64
C LYS A 364 18.10 -7.66 -7.71
N VAL A 365 18.76 -7.67 -6.56
CA VAL A 365 20.12 -8.18 -6.33
C VAL A 365 20.10 -9.22 -5.20
N GLU A 366 21.02 -10.18 -5.22
CA GLU A 366 21.05 -11.24 -4.19
C GLU A 366 22.26 -11.17 -3.26
N ASP A 367 23.30 -10.45 -3.66
CA ASP A 367 24.59 -10.38 -2.97
C ASP A 367 25.32 -9.06 -3.29
N GLU A 368 26.46 -8.84 -2.63
CA GLU A 368 27.29 -7.66 -2.80
C GLU A 368 27.88 -7.53 -4.22
N GLN A 369 28.09 -8.64 -4.94
CA GLN A 369 28.63 -8.62 -6.30
C GLN A 369 27.57 -8.12 -7.28
N GLN A 370 26.35 -8.62 -7.19
CA GLN A 370 25.21 -8.15 -7.99
C GLN A 370 24.85 -6.71 -7.66
N LEU A 371 24.94 -6.32 -6.39
CA LEU A 371 24.78 -4.92 -5.98
C LEU A 371 25.84 -4.04 -6.64
N ALA A 372 27.12 -4.44 -6.60
CA ALA A 372 28.19 -3.69 -7.26
C ALA A 372 27.96 -3.52 -8.76
N VAL A 373 27.59 -4.61 -9.45
CA VAL A 373 27.28 -4.58 -10.89
C VAL A 373 26.09 -3.66 -11.17
N GLY A 374 25.03 -3.74 -10.37
CA GLY A 374 23.87 -2.85 -10.48
C GLY A 374 24.24 -1.39 -10.33
N VAL A 375 25.03 -1.04 -9.31
CA VAL A 375 25.54 0.32 -9.11
C VAL A 375 26.37 0.75 -10.30
N GLN A 376 27.37 -0.04 -10.72
CA GLN A 376 28.25 0.28 -11.84
C GLN A 376 27.50 0.52 -13.15
N GLU A 377 26.50 -0.30 -13.45
CA GLU A 377 25.66 -0.12 -14.64
C GLU A 377 24.82 1.15 -14.57
N LEU A 378 24.29 1.47 -13.39
CA LEU A 378 23.43 2.65 -13.17
C LEU A 378 24.23 3.94 -12.92
N LEU A 379 25.57 3.89 -12.84
CA LEU A 379 26.39 5.11 -12.90
C LEU A 379 26.27 5.82 -14.26
N ALA A 380 25.81 5.12 -15.31
CA ALA A 380 25.47 5.71 -16.60
C ALA A 380 24.16 6.53 -16.47
N PRO A 381 24.20 7.87 -16.62
CA PRO A 381 23.03 8.72 -16.34
C PRO A 381 21.80 8.41 -17.19
N ASP A 382 21.99 7.98 -18.43
CA ASP A 382 20.91 7.58 -19.34
C ASP A 382 20.15 6.36 -18.83
N LYS A 383 20.86 5.37 -18.30
CA LYS A 383 20.26 4.17 -17.71
C LYS A 383 19.52 4.48 -16.41
N ALA A 384 20.15 5.25 -15.53
CA ALA A 384 19.52 5.68 -14.29
C ALA A 384 18.25 6.50 -14.56
N ALA A 385 18.32 7.47 -15.49
CA ALA A 385 17.17 8.30 -15.85
C ALA A 385 16.02 7.49 -16.46
N ALA A 386 16.30 6.51 -17.33
CA ALA A 386 15.27 5.65 -17.90
C ALA A 386 14.57 4.81 -16.83
N MET A 387 15.33 4.25 -15.89
CA MET A 387 14.82 3.45 -14.77
C MET A 387 14.01 4.30 -13.78
N ALA A 388 14.52 5.48 -13.43
CA ALA A 388 13.84 6.46 -12.57
C ALA A 388 12.51 6.95 -13.18
N HIS A 389 12.50 7.24 -14.49
CA HIS A 389 11.28 7.66 -15.18
C HIS A 389 10.20 6.57 -15.15
N ALA A 390 10.58 5.32 -15.40
CA ALA A 390 9.66 4.19 -15.25
C ALA A 390 9.14 4.06 -13.81
N GLY A 391 9.97 4.37 -12.81
CA GLY A 391 9.56 4.39 -11.39
C GLY A 391 8.52 5.46 -11.10
N TRP A 392 8.73 6.67 -11.63
CA TRP A 392 7.82 7.79 -11.49
C TRP A 392 6.45 7.52 -12.16
N ASP A 393 6.43 6.91 -13.35
CA ASP A 393 5.18 6.50 -14.01
C ASP A 393 4.40 5.48 -13.16
N VAL A 394 5.11 4.51 -12.56
CA VAL A 394 4.50 3.51 -11.68
C VAL A 394 3.94 4.17 -10.42
N SER A 395 4.70 5.04 -9.76
CA SER A 395 4.28 5.66 -8.49
C SER A 395 3.12 6.64 -8.66
N THR A 396 3.01 7.31 -9.80
CA THR A 396 1.94 8.28 -10.09
C THR A 396 0.70 7.65 -10.74
N SER A 397 0.80 6.45 -11.33
CA SER A 397 -0.32 5.78 -12.04
C SER A 397 -1.57 5.52 -11.19
N GLY A 398 -1.45 5.49 -9.86
CA GLY A 398 -2.56 5.26 -8.92
C GLY A 398 -3.25 6.52 -8.42
N ALA A 399 -2.66 7.72 -8.59
CA ALA A 399 -3.13 8.95 -7.98
C ALA A 399 -4.54 9.33 -8.46
N GLN A 400 -4.76 9.33 -9.78
CA GLN A 400 -6.06 9.63 -10.37
C GLN A 400 -7.17 8.70 -9.87
N ALA A 401 -6.86 7.42 -9.68
CA ALA A 401 -7.84 6.45 -9.18
C ALA A 401 -8.21 6.70 -7.72
N ALA A 402 -7.27 7.20 -6.92
CA ALA A 402 -7.49 7.59 -5.54
C ALA A 402 -8.33 8.87 -5.46
N ASP A 403 -7.97 9.90 -6.21
CA ASP A 403 -8.70 11.17 -6.26
C ASP A 403 -10.18 10.95 -6.64
N LEU A 404 -10.43 10.17 -7.71
CA LEU A 404 -11.80 9.85 -8.12
C LEU A 404 -12.54 9.06 -7.04
N ALA A 405 -11.88 8.13 -6.35
CA ALA A 405 -12.51 7.36 -5.28
C ALA A 405 -12.82 8.24 -4.05
N VAL A 406 -11.94 9.17 -3.68
CA VAL A 406 -12.17 10.14 -2.61
C VAL A 406 -13.31 11.08 -3.00
N GLU A 407 -13.29 11.65 -4.19
CA GLU A 407 -14.37 12.52 -4.71
C GLU A 407 -15.73 11.82 -4.66
N LEU A 408 -15.79 10.56 -5.11
CA LEU A 408 -17.01 9.74 -5.05
C LEU A 408 -17.51 9.55 -3.61
N ILE A 409 -16.59 9.31 -2.67
CA ILE A 409 -16.93 9.05 -1.27
C ILE A 409 -17.36 10.34 -0.58
N THR A 410 -16.61 11.44 -0.75
CA THR A 410 -16.92 12.75 -0.19
C THR A 410 -18.27 13.25 -0.69
N THR A 411 -18.53 13.20 -2.01
CA THR A 411 -19.84 13.58 -2.57
C THR A 411 -20.97 12.76 -1.97
N ALA A 412 -20.76 11.45 -1.80
CA ALA A 412 -21.77 10.57 -1.21
C ALA A 412 -21.97 10.80 0.31
N LEU A 413 -20.96 11.27 1.03
CA LEU A 413 -21.06 11.65 2.44
C LEU A 413 -21.83 12.96 2.58
N ASP A 414 -21.56 13.95 1.73
CA ASP A 414 -22.24 15.25 1.73
C ASP A 414 -23.75 15.10 1.44
N GLU A 415 -24.14 14.16 0.57
CA GLU A 415 -25.54 13.83 0.31
C GLU A 415 -26.27 13.23 1.52
N LEU A 416 -25.55 12.59 2.46
CA LEU A 416 -26.12 11.96 3.65
C LEU A 416 -26.34 12.95 4.80
N ASP A 417 -25.58 14.05 4.81
CA ASP A 417 -25.63 15.09 5.84
C ASP A 417 -25.58 16.48 5.16
N PRO A 418 -26.63 16.88 4.42
CA PRO A 418 -26.67 18.18 3.78
C PRO A 418 -26.69 19.27 4.86
N ALA A 419 -25.60 20.03 4.93
CA ALA A 419 -25.37 21.10 5.92
C ALA A 419 -26.53 22.09 6.07
#